data_AF-A0A1X7T8F5-F1
#
_entry.id   AF-A0A1X7T8F5-F1
#
_cell.length_a   1.000
_cell.length_b   1.000
_cell.length_c   1.000
_cell.angle_alpha   90.00
_cell.angle_beta   90.00
_cell.angle_gamma   90.00
#
_symmetry.space_group_name_H-M   'P 1'
#
loop_
_entity.id
_entity.type
_entity.pdbx_description
1 polymer ?
#
loop_
_entity_poly.entity_id
_entity_poly.type
_entity_poly.pdbx_seq_one_letter_code
_entity_poly.pdbx_strand_id
1 'polypeptide(L)'
;SFIGNNYFCESGNPYSSPSSTLYTSDPLWDGYGCSSIESPCCNVPGIPWFHRNYGSTTTTDYIELRVCTSVSGEDSPVSYYEIYVK
;
A
#
# COMPACT_ATOMS: atom_id res chain seq x y z
N SER A 1 -11.19 -8.73 -10.00
CA SER A 1 -10.66 -7.41 -9.57
C SER A 1 -9.27 -7.24 -10.16
N PHE A 2 -8.95 -6.05 -10.69
CA PHE A 2 -7.71 -5.76 -11.41
C PHE A 2 -6.43 -5.88 -10.54
N ILE A 3 -6.54 -5.62 -9.22
CA ILE A 3 -5.38 -5.58 -8.30
C ILE A 3 -5.06 -6.95 -7.68
N GLY A 4 -6.01 -7.91 -7.66
CA GLY A 4 -5.79 -9.24 -7.07
C GLY A 4 -5.33 -9.16 -5.61
N ASN A 5 -4.29 -9.94 -5.27
CA ASN A 5 -3.63 -9.91 -3.95
C ASN A 5 -2.33 -9.07 -3.96
N ASN A 6 -2.24 -8.09 -4.86
CA ASN A 6 -1.08 -7.22 -5.00
C ASN A 6 -1.32 -5.89 -4.28
N TYR A 7 -1.64 -5.97 -2.99
CA TYR A 7 -1.85 -4.82 -2.11
C TYR A 7 -1.05 -5.03 -0.83
N PHE A 8 -0.70 -3.94 -0.16
CA PHE A 8 -0.15 -4.01 1.19
C PHE A 8 -1.30 -4.03 2.20
N CYS A 9 -1.14 -4.77 3.31
CA CYS A 9 -2.27 -5.06 4.20
C CYS A 9 -2.66 -3.91 5.14
N GLU A 10 -1.78 -2.93 5.35
CA GLU A 10 -2.07 -1.69 6.09
C GLU A 10 -2.78 -0.67 5.20
N SER A 11 -3.71 0.08 5.78
CA SER A 11 -4.59 1.02 5.10
C SER A 11 -4.36 2.48 5.51
N GLY A 12 -3.55 2.73 6.55
CA GLY A 12 -3.34 4.05 7.14
C GLY A 12 -4.58 4.53 7.91
N ASN A 13 -5.54 3.64 8.12
CA ASN A 13 -6.74 3.88 8.91
C ASN A 13 -6.76 2.84 10.04
N PRO A 14 -6.52 3.25 11.30
CA PRO A 14 -6.39 2.32 12.41
C PRO A 14 -7.73 1.69 12.84
N TYR A 15 -8.84 2.02 12.17
CA TYR A 15 -10.19 1.60 12.49
C TYR A 15 -10.76 0.61 11.46
N SER A 16 -11.73 -0.19 11.91
CA SER A 16 -12.39 -1.21 11.08
C SER A 16 -13.41 -0.66 10.07
N SER A 17 -13.46 0.66 9.85
CA SER A 17 -14.47 1.30 8.99
C SER A 17 -13.82 2.40 8.15
N PRO A 18 -14.24 2.54 6.87
CA PRO A 18 -13.79 3.63 6.00
C PRO A 18 -13.92 4.99 6.66
N SER A 19 -12.96 5.87 6.41
CA SER A 19 -12.92 7.21 6.98
C SER A 19 -12.51 8.23 5.94
N SER A 20 -13.17 9.39 5.95
CA SER A 20 -12.76 10.56 5.17
C SER A 20 -11.74 11.43 5.89
N THR A 21 -11.13 10.92 6.95
CA THR A 21 -10.05 11.58 7.67
C THR A 21 -8.73 11.10 7.11
N LEU A 22 -7.88 12.03 6.68
CA LEU A 22 -6.50 11.74 6.34
C LEU A 22 -5.65 11.61 7.61
N TYR A 23 -5.18 10.40 7.92
CA TYR A 23 -4.30 10.13 9.07
C TYR A 23 -2.83 10.31 8.70
N THR A 24 -2.35 11.55 8.64
CA THR A 24 -0.95 11.84 8.25
C THR A 24 0.11 11.34 9.24
N SER A 25 -0.29 10.93 10.45
CA SER A 25 0.60 10.39 11.48
C SER A 25 0.88 8.89 11.33
N ASP A 26 0.19 8.23 10.42
CA ASP A 26 0.26 6.77 10.20
C ASP A 26 0.52 6.48 8.71
N PRO A 27 1.77 6.69 8.24
CA PRO A 27 2.12 6.50 6.84
C PRO A 27 2.02 5.02 6.44
N LEU A 28 1.42 4.77 5.28
CA LEU A 28 1.37 3.43 4.69
C LEU A 28 2.77 2.83 4.46
N TRP A 29 2.90 1.52 4.71
CA TRP A 29 4.01 0.67 4.25
C TRP A 29 5.32 0.82 5.02
N ASP A 30 5.36 1.62 6.08
CA ASP A 30 6.58 1.84 6.87
C ASP A 30 6.79 0.77 7.96
N GLY A 31 5.75 -0.03 8.27
CA GLY A 31 5.79 -1.06 9.30
C GLY A 31 5.71 -0.50 10.72
N TYR A 32 5.29 0.75 10.87
CA TYR A 32 5.02 1.43 12.13
C TYR A 32 3.56 1.86 12.19
N GLY A 33 3.09 2.35 13.34
CA GLY A 33 1.72 2.85 13.48
C GLY A 33 0.60 1.79 13.46
N CYS A 34 0.87 0.60 12.93
CA CYS A 34 -0.08 -0.51 12.87
C CYS A 34 -0.55 -0.98 14.26
N SER A 35 -1.77 -0.57 14.60
CA SER A 35 -2.44 -0.91 15.85
C SER A 35 -3.71 -1.73 15.58
N SER A 36 -4.24 -2.38 16.61
CA SER A 36 -5.53 -3.09 16.53
C SER A 36 -5.59 -4.09 15.36
N ILE A 37 -6.39 -3.80 14.33
CA ILE A 37 -6.62 -4.65 13.17
C ILE A 37 -5.43 -4.70 12.21
N GLU A 38 -4.57 -3.67 12.23
CA GLU A 38 -3.37 -3.59 11.39
C GLU A 38 -2.14 -4.20 12.06
N SER A 39 -2.21 -4.61 13.34
CA SER A 39 -1.07 -5.23 14.05
C SER A 39 -0.39 -6.39 13.29
N PRO A 40 -1.10 -7.28 12.57
CA PRO A 40 -0.46 -8.30 11.74
C PRO A 40 0.39 -7.74 10.59
N CYS A 41 0.19 -6.49 10.19
CA CYS A 41 0.89 -5.83 9.08
C CYS A 41 2.25 -5.24 9.46
N CYS A 42 2.51 -4.97 10.75
CA CYS A 42 3.74 -4.31 11.22
C CYS A 42 5.04 -5.12 11.00
N ASN A 43 4.95 -6.41 10.65
CA ASN A 43 6.14 -7.23 10.43
C ASN A 43 6.00 -8.15 9.20
N VAL A 44 5.26 -7.70 8.18
CA VAL A 44 5.16 -8.46 6.93
C VAL A 44 6.44 -8.32 6.09
N PRO A 45 6.84 -9.35 5.33
CA PRO A 45 7.96 -9.24 4.41
C PRO A 45 7.74 -8.13 3.38
N GLY A 46 8.78 -7.36 3.08
CA GLY A 46 8.76 -6.33 2.03
C GLY A 46 8.89 -4.91 2.56
N ILE A 47 8.48 -4.62 3.80
CA ILE A 47 8.66 -3.29 4.40
C ILE A 47 10.14 -2.81 4.36
N PRO A 48 10.39 -1.51 4.08
CA PRO A 48 9.42 -0.42 3.92
C PRO A 48 8.92 -0.23 2.47
N TRP A 49 9.10 -1.23 1.59
CA TRP A 49 8.77 -1.11 0.17
C TRP A 49 7.68 -2.10 -0.24
N PHE A 50 6.74 -1.65 -1.08
CA PHE A 50 5.90 -2.60 -1.78
C PHE A 50 6.76 -3.38 -2.80
N HIS A 51 7.09 -4.63 -2.49
CA HIS A 51 7.88 -5.50 -3.35
C HIS A 51 7.01 -6.52 -4.08
N ARG A 52 7.16 -6.58 -5.41
CA ARG A 52 6.50 -7.57 -6.26
C ARG A 52 7.52 -8.39 -7.04
N ASN A 53 7.53 -9.70 -6.80
CA ASN A 53 8.25 -10.65 -7.63
C ASN A 53 7.36 -11.14 -8.78
N TYR A 54 7.76 -10.91 -10.02
CA TYR A 54 7.05 -11.34 -11.22
C TYR A 54 7.49 -12.73 -11.73
N GLY A 55 8.40 -13.42 -11.03
CA GLY A 55 8.92 -14.74 -11.41
C GLY A 55 9.96 -14.72 -12.54
N SER A 56 10.26 -13.53 -13.08
CA SER A 56 11.26 -13.29 -14.12
C SER A 56 12.04 -12.03 -13.76
N THR A 57 13.34 -12.02 -14.04
CA THR A 57 14.21 -10.83 -13.96
C THR A 57 14.19 -10.02 -15.26
N THR A 58 13.36 -10.41 -16.23
CA THR A 58 13.22 -9.71 -17.52
C THR A 58 11.74 -9.49 -17.80
N THR A 59 11.41 -8.29 -18.27
CA THR A 59 10.07 -7.94 -18.77
C THR A 59 10.22 -6.98 -19.95
N THR A 60 9.32 -7.08 -20.92
CA THR A 60 9.14 -6.08 -21.98
C THR A 60 7.96 -5.16 -21.70
N ASP A 61 7.19 -5.46 -20.66
CA ASP A 61 6.01 -4.69 -20.29
C ASP A 61 6.40 -3.41 -19.57
N TYR A 62 5.59 -2.36 -19.77
CA TYR A 62 5.74 -1.12 -19.00
C TYR A 62 5.36 -1.37 -17.54
N ILE A 63 6.17 -0.82 -16.62
CA ILE A 63 5.83 -0.77 -15.20
C ILE A 63 5.03 0.50 -14.94
N GLU A 64 3.86 0.35 -14.33
CA GLU A 64 2.93 1.43 -14.04
C GLU A 64 2.45 1.33 -12.59
N LEU A 65 2.41 2.47 -11.90
CA LEU A 65 1.71 2.62 -10.63
C LEU A 65 0.31 3.19 -10.91
N ARG A 66 -0.74 2.47 -10.51
CA ARG A 66 -2.12 2.97 -10.54
C ARG A 66 -2.65 3.13 -9.13
N VAL A 67 -3.16 4.31 -8.81
CA VAL A 67 -3.89 4.60 -7.58
C VAL A 67 -5.38 4.58 -7.89
N CYS A 68 -6.11 3.63 -7.30
CA CYS A 68 -7.54 3.46 -7.54
C CYS A 68 -8.31 3.76 -6.25
N THR A 69 -9.38 4.54 -6.37
CA THR A 69 -10.36 4.75 -5.30
C THR A 69 -11.70 4.15 -5.72
N SER A 70 -12.40 3.52 -4.78
CA SER A 70 -13.68 2.83 -5.03
C SER A 70 -14.89 3.55 -4.44
N VAL A 71 -14.67 4.55 -3.58
CA VAL A 71 -15.72 5.23 -2.82
C VAL A 71 -15.50 6.74 -2.81
N SER A 72 -16.60 7.50 -2.76
CA SER A 72 -16.56 8.93 -2.46
C SER A 72 -16.08 9.13 -1.03
N GLY A 73 -14.93 9.78 -0.86
CA GLY A 73 -14.48 10.29 0.45
C GLY A 73 -13.45 9.44 1.19
N GLU A 74 -12.65 8.61 0.52
CA GLU A 74 -11.36 8.18 1.10
C GLU A 74 -10.23 9.01 0.49
N ASP A 75 -9.48 9.71 1.34
CA ASP A 75 -8.31 10.48 0.93
C ASP A 75 -7.08 9.57 0.93
N SER A 76 -6.52 9.32 -0.24
CA SER A 76 -5.26 8.58 -0.41
C SER A 76 -4.22 9.45 -1.13
N PRO A 77 -3.70 10.50 -0.47
CA PRO A 77 -2.73 11.38 -1.09
C PRO A 77 -1.43 10.61 -1.39
N VAL A 78 -0.91 10.76 -2.61
CA VAL A 78 0.41 10.27 -2.99
C VAL A 78 1.30 11.48 -3.23
N SER A 79 2.27 11.69 -2.35
CA SER A 79 3.20 12.82 -2.43
C SER A 79 4.40 12.53 -3.32
N TYR A 80 4.95 11.31 -3.23
CA TYR A 80 6.03 10.83 -4.09
C TYR A 80 5.94 9.32 -4.25
N TYR A 81 6.53 8.80 -5.32
CA TYR A 81 6.73 7.37 -5.54
C TYR A 81 8.08 7.15 -6.20
N GLU A 82 8.70 6.02 -5.87
CA GLU A 82 9.94 5.56 -6.50
C GLU A 82 9.75 4.13 -6.97
N ILE A 83 10.24 3.81 -8.17
CA ILE A 83 10.16 2.47 -8.76
C ILE A 83 11.58 1.97 -8.98
N TYR A 84 11.94 0.93 -8.23
CA TYR A 84 13.21 0.24 -8.36
C TYR A 84 13.01 -1.08 -9.09
N VAL A 85 13.77 -1.28 -10.17
CA VAL A 85 13.81 -2.53 -10.92
C VAL A 85 15.19 -3.14 -10.74
N LYS A 86 15.24 -4.43 -10.35
CA LYS A 86 16.48 -5.17 -10.10
C LYS A 86 16.73 -6.20 -11.19
#